data_AF-A0A7C4C297-F1
#
_entry.id   AF-A0A7C4C297-F1
#
_cell.length_a   1.000
_cell.length_b   1.000
_cell.length_c   1.000
_cell.angle_alpha   90.00
_cell.angle_beta   90.00
_cell.angle_gamma   90.00
#
_symmetry.space_group_name_H-M   'P 1'
#
loop_
_entity.id
_entity.type
_entity.pdbx_description
1 polymer ?
#
loop_
_entity_poly.entity_id
_entity_poly.type
_entity_poly.pdbx_seq_one_letter_code
_entity_poly.pdbx_strand_id
1 'polypeptide(L)'
;MPLPIKPKPMIPTGSTWFDDFCLVPFIWRASPPPLAPSHGAAVYLCIVFQRAAWQTLFSAGFGDCRPYPWTGPAAPVIRPLCQPGSGLKVNTRDGWAWACAPFPQRRCGGAWNMASNTLTDQTRSQQAQGSAASGARLVSLDAFRGFTMFWIVGGKSLMMAFRNLDANVIAATVAYQLTHSPWEGIRFYDVIWPAFMLMVGVSVPFSFARRRQTHTVWQIRLQALKRSVVLFLLGSLRVSVSTNTPTLIELSSALQPIAVAYLVASFLANASRRVQAAVGVLILLAYGLALHFISAPGVQAGSYALENNLVRAVDLWTIGRTHPEGWGTVLSTLPTISTTILGLLLGQVLMSGASPRRKAAVIGITGLACVLAGLALSLVVPVIMKLWTVSYGVLSAGWACLQFFLFFWIIDVWGWKKWAFPFVVIGMNAITIYLGVTLVPITRIVGIFSKPLAAQMGAFGPLFSALAVILVEWLILYWMYKRKIFLRA
;
A
#
# COMPACT_ATOMS: atom_id res chain seq x y z
N MET A 1 49.99 -26.19 -37.79
CA MET A 1 48.63 -25.58 -37.81
C MET A 1 48.00 -25.84 -36.45
N PRO A 2 47.78 -24.82 -35.60
CA PRO A 2 47.20 -25.02 -34.27
C PRO A 2 45.67 -25.11 -34.34
N LEU A 3 45.09 -25.95 -33.47
CA LEU A 3 43.65 -26.22 -33.33
C LEU A 3 42.86 -25.02 -32.78
N PRO A 4 41.56 -24.88 -33.10
CA PRO A 4 40.76 -23.73 -32.70
C PRO A 4 40.35 -23.81 -31.22
N ILE A 5 40.53 -22.69 -30.53
CA ILE A 5 40.13 -22.48 -29.14
C ILE A 5 38.60 -22.32 -29.08
N LYS A 6 37.92 -23.21 -28.34
CA LYS A 6 36.49 -23.04 -28.01
C LYS A 6 36.29 -21.79 -27.14
N PRO A 7 35.35 -20.88 -27.45
CA PRO A 7 35.03 -19.78 -26.55
C PRO A 7 34.32 -20.29 -25.29
N LYS A 8 34.73 -19.77 -24.13
CA LYS A 8 34.08 -19.98 -22.82
C LYS A 8 32.62 -19.47 -22.87
N PRO A 9 31.68 -20.10 -22.15
CA PRO A 9 30.31 -19.59 -22.05
C PRO A 9 30.30 -18.25 -21.30
N MET A 10 29.72 -17.24 -21.95
CA MET A 10 29.44 -15.93 -21.39
C MET A 10 28.34 -16.10 -20.34
N ILE A 11 28.65 -15.83 -19.07
CA ILE A 11 27.65 -15.69 -18.01
C ILE A 11 26.92 -14.37 -18.27
N PRO A 12 25.61 -14.36 -18.53
CA PRO A 12 24.89 -13.10 -18.67
C PRO A 12 24.71 -12.50 -17.27
N THR A 13 25.37 -11.38 -17.02
CA THR A 13 25.05 -10.48 -15.91
C THR A 13 23.73 -9.79 -16.24
N GLY A 14 22.61 -10.47 -15.96
CA GLY A 14 21.28 -9.89 -16.04
C GLY A 14 21.06 -8.93 -14.88
N SER A 15 21.30 -7.64 -15.09
CA SER A 15 20.78 -6.57 -14.26
C SER A 15 19.27 -6.46 -14.53
N THR A 16 18.43 -6.89 -13.60
CA THR A 16 16.98 -6.68 -13.70
C THR A 16 16.65 -5.26 -13.25
N TRP A 17 15.78 -4.54 -13.96
CA TRP A 17 15.45 -3.13 -13.67
C TRP A 17 14.70 -2.96 -12.33
N PHE A 18 14.21 -4.05 -11.74
CA PHE A 18 13.66 -4.08 -10.38
C PHE A 18 14.73 -4.28 -9.28
N ASP A 19 15.97 -4.64 -9.62
CA ASP A 19 17.10 -4.72 -8.68
C ASP A 19 17.75 -3.35 -8.38
N ASP A 20 17.44 -2.31 -9.17
CA ASP A 20 18.02 -0.97 -9.05
C ASP A 20 17.56 -0.15 -7.83
N PHE A 21 16.86 -0.77 -6.88
CA PHE A 21 16.58 -0.14 -5.59
C PHE A 21 17.83 0.05 -4.71
N CYS A 22 19.03 -0.44 -5.09
CA CYS A 22 20.20 -0.34 -4.21
C CYS A 22 21.58 -0.05 -4.82
N LEU A 23 21.80 -0.02 -6.15
CA LEU A 23 23.15 0.23 -6.68
C LEU A 23 23.12 1.05 -7.99
N VAL A 24 23.20 2.37 -7.88
CA VAL A 24 23.65 3.22 -9.00
C VAL A 24 25.15 3.49 -8.82
N PRO A 25 26.05 2.83 -9.57
CA PRO A 25 27.41 3.31 -9.70
C PRO A 25 27.40 4.42 -10.77
N PHE A 26 27.38 5.68 -10.32
CA PHE A 26 27.74 6.80 -11.19
C PHE A 26 29.23 6.67 -11.55
N ILE A 27 29.52 6.08 -12.70
CA ILE A 27 30.86 6.10 -13.31
C ILE A 27 31.04 7.50 -13.91
N TRP A 28 31.84 8.33 -13.24
CA TRP A 28 32.33 9.59 -13.81
C TRP A 28 33.31 9.25 -14.95
N ARG A 29 32.93 9.53 -16.20
CA ARG A 29 33.92 9.77 -17.27
C ARG A 29 34.46 11.18 -17.06
N ALA A 30 35.67 11.27 -16.51
CA ALA A 30 36.43 12.50 -16.48
C ALA A 30 36.94 12.80 -17.90
N SER A 31 36.37 13.81 -18.56
CA SER A 31 37.05 14.52 -19.64
C SER A 31 37.77 15.72 -19.02
N PRO A 32 39.08 15.91 -19.23
CA PRO A 32 39.78 17.06 -18.66
C PRO A 32 39.42 18.34 -19.43
N PRO A 33 39.16 19.48 -18.78
CA PRO A 33 39.09 20.76 -19.47
C PRO A 33 40.50 21.32 -19.72
N PRO A 34 40.69 22.17 -20.75
CA PRO A 34 41.98 22.78 -21.03
C PRO A 34 42.32 23.85 -19.98
N LEU A 35 43.63 23.99 -19.75
CA LEU A 35 44.29 24.89 -18.81
C LEU A 35 44.16 26.38 -19.19
N ALA A 36 44.11 27.23 -18.15
CA ALA A 36 44.75 28.56 -17.95
C ALA A 36 43.79 29.66 -17.40
N PRO A 37 44.28 30.76 -16.77
CA PRO A 37 44.59 30.75 -15.33
C PRO A 37 44.08 31.98 -14.53
N SER A 38 44.17 31.84 -13.19
CA SER A 38 44.48 32.88 -12.18
C SER A 38 43.41 33.86 -11.68
N HIS A 39 43.58 34.21 -10.38
CA HIS A 39 42.82 35.11 -9.48
C HIS A 39 41.57 34.42 -8.87
N GLY A 40 41.42 34.22 -7.57
CA GLY A 40 42.04 34.82 -6.39
C GLY A 40 40.91 35.29 -5.48
N ALA A 41 40.79 34.70 -4.28
CA ALA A 41 40.19 35.24 -3.05
C ALA A 41 39.46 34.16 -2.24
N ALA A 42 39.92 34.03 -1.00
CA ALA A 42 39.46 33.11 0.00
C ALA A 42 38.05 33.45 0.52
N VAL A 43 37.30 32.39 0.78
CA VAL A 43 36.04 32.36 1.51
C VAL A 43 36.34 32.49 3.00
N TYR A 44 35.77 33.49 3.68
CA TYR A 44 35.28 33.44 5.07
C TYR A 44 34.60 34.77 5.43
N LEU A 45 33.26 34.79 5.54
CA LEU A 45 32.58 35.39 6.70
C LEU A 45 31.11 35.00 6.80
N CYS A 46 30.70 34.87 8.06
CA CYS A 46 29.47 34.36 8.62
C CYS A 46 28.21 35.22 8.41
N ILE A 47 27.07 34.50 8.30
CA ILE A 47 25.78 34.65 9.01
C ILE A 47 25.10 36.04 9.01
N VAL A 48 23.83 36.07 8.53
CA VAL A 48 22.61 36.65 9.17
C VAL A 48 21.69 37.40 8.14
N PHE A 49 20.41 36.96 8.07
CA PHE A 49 19.19 37.56 7.45
C PHE A 49 19.17 37.69 5.90
N GLN A 50 18.10 37.42 5.13
CA GLN A 50 16.63 37.45 5.30
C GLN A 50 16.02 36.32 4.41
N ARG A 51 15.04 35.48 4.77
CA ARG A 51 13.66 35.71 5.25
C ARG A 51 12.85 36.78 4.49
N ALA A 52 12.98 36.84 3.15
CA ALA A 52 12.07 37.62 2.30
C ALA A 52 12.01 37.08 0.86
N ALA A 53 11.53 35.84 0.67
CA ALA A 53 11.23 35.33 -0.69
C ALA A 53 10.14 34.24 -0.74
N TRP A 54 9.39 34.03 0.35
CA TRP A 54 8.42 32.93 0.48
C TRP A 54 6.98 33.37 0.79
N GLN A 55 6.66 34.67 0.64
CA GLN A 55 5.32 35.21 0.92
C GLN A 55 4.58 35.79 -0.29
N THR A 56 5.11 35.71 -1.50
CA THR A 56 4.48 36.30 -2.71
C THR A 56 3.81 35.30 -3.66
N LEU A 57 3.63 34.02 -3.25
CA LEU A 57 2.97 33.01 -4.09
C LEU A 57 1.66 32.41 -3.53
N PHE A 58 1.10 32.96 -2.44
CA PHE A 58 -0.15 32.45 -1.83
C PHE A 58 -1.19 33.52 -1.48
N SER A 59 -1.29 34.58 -2.29
CA SER A 59 -2.31 35.62 -2.14
C SER A 59 -3.00 35.91 -3.47
N ALA A 60 -3.81 34.96 -3.94
CA ALA A 60 -4.92 35.23 -4.87
C ALA A 60 -5.98 34.13 -4.74
N GLY A 61 -7.15 34.47 -4.19
CA GLY A 61 -8.37 33.67 -4.32
C GLY A 61 -8.91 33.03 -3.05
N PHE A 62 -9.28 33.82 -2.03
CA PHE A 62 -10.34 33.44 -1.09
C PHE A 62 -11.34 34.57 -0.99
N GLY A 63 -12.54 34.33 -1.51
CA GLY A 63 -13.71 35.19 -1.38
C GLY A 63 -14.34 35.07 0.00
N ASP A 64 -14.86 36.20 0.45
CA ASP A 64 -15.49 36.51 1.73
C ASP A 64 -16.54 35.53 2.25
N CYS A 65 -16.51 35.28 3.57
CA CYS A 65 -17.70 35.07 4.40
C CYS A 65 -17.41 35.56 5.83
N ARG A 66 -18.02 36.69 6.20
CA ARG A 66 -17.94 37.33 7.53
C ARG A 66 -18.76 36.57 8.60
N PRO A 67 -18.39 36.64 9.89
CA PRO A 67 -19.24 36.17 10.99
C PRO A 67 -20.28 37.22 11.39
N TYR A 68 -21.54 36.78 11.57
CA TYR A 68 -22.65 37.55 12.13
C TYR A 68 -22.47 37.79 13.64
N PRO A 69 -22.71 39.01 14.16
CA PRO A 69 -22.93 39.24 15.59
C PRO A 69 -24.43 39.16 15.92
N TRP A 70 -24.78 38.47 17.01
CA TRP A 70 -26.13 38.46 17.57
C TRP A 70 -26.20 39.45 18.74
N THR A 71 -27.18 40.37 18.69
CA THR A 71 -27.50 41.36 19.72
C THR A 71 -28.96 41.19 20.18
N GLY A 72 -29.18 41.16 21.51
CA GLY A 72 -30.49 41.37 22.19
C GLY A 72 -31.04 40.15 22.97
N PRO A 73 -31.96 40.34 23.94
CA PRO A 73 -31.76 41.06 25.21
C PRO A 73 -32.09 40.22 26.49
N ALA A 74 -31.54 40.68 27.62
CA ALA A 74 -31.89 40.51 29.05
C ALA A 74 -32.82 39.37 29.56
N ALA A 75 -32.34 38.63 30.57
CA ALA A 75 -33.12 38.04 31.67
C ALA A 75 -32.19 37.74 32.89
N PRO A 76 -32.70 37.68 34.13
CA PRO A 76 -32.18 38.49 35.23
C PRO A 76 -31.15 37.82 36.16
N VAL A 77 -30.40 38.71 36.80
CA VAL A 77 -29.48 38.49 37.92
C VAL A 77 -30.27 38.04 39.16
N ILE A 78 -29.93 36.87 39.71
CA ILE A 78 -30.29 36.50 41.08
C ILE A 78 -29.02 36.62 41.95
N ARG A 79 -29.02 37.63 42.83
CA ARG A 79 -28.07 37.75 43.94
C ARG A 79 -28.56 36.88 45.11
N PRO A 80 -27.67 36.17 45.84
CA PRO A 80 -27.98 35.74 47.19
C PRO A 80 -27.60 36.84 48.21
N LEU A 81 -28.57 37.19 49.05
CA LEU A 81 -28.42 38.04 50.23
C LEU A 81 -28.13 37.17 51.48
N CYS A 82 -27.18 37.68 52.29
CA CYS A 82 -26.99 37.47 53.74
C CYS A 82 -26.39 36.15 54.31
N GLN A 83 -25.08 36.27 54.61
CA GLN A 83 -24.28 35.99 55.84
C GLN A 83 -24.99 35.59 57.19
N PRO A 84 -24.26 35.31 58.30
CA PRO A 84 -23.10 34.41 58.53
C PRO A 84 -23.23 33.58 59.85
N GLY A 85 -22.34 32.60 60.05
CA GLY A 85 -21.86 32.24 61.39
C GLY A 85 -22.27 30.87 61.96
N SER A 86 -21.37 29.89 61.86
CA SER A 86 -20.81 29.18 63.02
C SER A 86 -19.69 28.28 62.51
N GLY A 87 -18.52 28.43 63.14
CA GLY A 87 -17.27 27.90 62.62
C GLY A 87 -17.18 26.39 62.66
N LEU A 88 -16.54 25.82 61.65
CA LEU A 88 -15.74 24.60 61.85
C LEU A 88 -14.47 24.70 61.00
N LYS A 89 -13.36 24.41 61.67
CA LYS A 89 -11.98 24.53 61.20
C LYS A 89 -11.74 23.67 59.95
N VAL A 90 -11.04 24.25 58.98
CA VAL A 90 -10.41 23.54 57.87
C VAL A 90 -9.29 22.65 58.43
N ASN A 91 -9.30 21.35 58.13
CA ASN A 91 -8.06 20.59 57.99
C ASN A 91 -8.17 19.62 56.79
N THR A 92 -7.07 19.56 56.08
CA THR A 92 -6.83 19.09 54.72
C THR A 92 -6.83 17.56 54.56
N ARG A 93 -7.45 17.10 53.46
CA ARG A 93 -6.98 16.07 52.48
C ARG A 93 -8.13 15.15 52.06
N ASP A 94 -8.88 15.59 51.05
CA ASP A 94 -9.80 14.74 50.30
C ASP A 94 -9.41 14.67 48.83
N GLY A 95 -9.65 13.50 48.25
CA GLY A 95 -9.59 13.23 46.82
C GLY A 95 -10.09 11.83 46.45
N TRP A 96 -11.07 11.29 47.19
CA TRP A 96 -11.80 10.07 46.84
C TRP A 96 -13.18 10.41 46.24
N ALA A 97 -13.60 9.51 45.34
CA ALA A 97 -14.96 9.03 45.15
C ALA A 97 -16.04 10.01 44.65
N TRP A 98 -16.48 9.75 43.42
CA TRP A 98 -17.78 10.19 42.91
C TRP A 98 -18.89 9.40 43.61
N ALA A 99 -19.59 10.03 44.56
CA ALA A 99 -20.88 9.56 45.05
C ALA A 99 -21.99 10.35 44.33
N CYS A 100 -22.77 9.64 43.50
CA CYS A 100 -23.98 10.18 42.89
C CYS A 100 -25.05 10.39 43.96
N ALA A 101 -25.60 11.61 44.04
CA ALA A 101 -26.74 11.93 44.87
C ALA A 101 -28.03 11.27 44.32
N PRO A 102 -28.98 10.86 45.19
CA PRO A 102 -30.25 10.29 44.77
C PRO A 102 -31.22 11.39 44.31
N PHE A 103 -31.82 11.19 43.13
CA PHE A 103 -32.95 11.99 42.65
C PHE A 103 -34.24 11.64 43.41
N PRO A 104 -35.14 12.59 43.70
CA PRO A 104 -36.39 12.31 44.37
C PRO A 104 -37.40 11.67 43.41
N GLN A 105 -37.94 10.52 43.79
CA GLN A 105 -39.05 9.85 43.12
C GLN A 105 -40.33 10.70 43.25
N ARG A 106 -40.85 11.21 42.12
CA ARG A 106 -42.25 11.63 42.01
C ARG A 106 -43.09 10.43 41.63
N ARG A 107 -44.07 10.10 42.48
CA ARG A 107 -45.19 9.20 42.15
C ARG A 107 -46.06 9.88 41.08
N CYS A 108 -46.16 9.26 39.90
CA CYS A 108 -47.30 9.42 39.01
C CYS A 108 -47.80 8.02 38.66
N GLY A 109 -49.01 7.69 39.10
CA GLY A 109 -49.72 6.48 38.69
C GLY A 109 -50.13 6.57 37.23
N GLY A 110 -50.01 5.45 36.52
CA GLY A 110 -50.43 5.31 35.14
C GLY A 110 -49.99 3.96 34.61
N ALA A 111 -50.88 2.98 34.66
CA ALA A 111 -50.67 1.66 34.07
C ALA A 111 -50.49 1.82 32.55
N TRP A 112 -49.28 1.54 32.06
CA TRP A 112 -48.98 1.43 30.64
C TRP A 112 -48.27 0.11 30.36
N ASN A 113 -48.80 -0.59 29.36
CA ASN A 113 -48.47 -1.92 28.88
C ASN A 113 -46.96 -2.21 28.80
N MET A 114 -46.52 -3.26 29.48
CA MET A 114 -45.11 -3.69 29.59
C MET A 114 -44.67 -4.65 28.47
N ALA A 115 -45.28 -4.56 27.27
CA ALA A 115 -45.07 -5.53 26.18
C ALA A 115 -44.48 -4.93 24.89
N SER A 116 -44.34 -3.61 24.76
CA SER A 116 -43.92 -2.95 23.50
C SER A 116 -42.48 -2.43 23.49
N ASN A 117 -41.74 -2.46 24.61
CA ASN A 117 -40.39 -1.89 24.69
C ASN A 117 -39.25 -2.88 24.42
N THR A 118 -39.49 -4.19 24.45
CA THR A 118 -38.45 -5.20 24.20
C THR A 118 -38.10 -5.36 22.72
N LEU A 119 -39.05 -5.16 21.81
CA LEU A 119 -38.81 -5.23 20.36
C LEU A 119 -38.03 -4.01 19.84
N THR A 120 -38.31 -2.81 20.36
CA THR A 120 -37.59 -1.58 20.00
C THR A 120 -36.15 -1.58 20.51
N ASP A 121 -35.89 -2.11 21.71
CA ASP A 121 -34.54 -2.18 22.26
C ASP A 121 -33.66 -3.24 21.59
N GLN A 122 -34.25 -4.38 21.19
CA GLN A 122 -33.54 -5.38 20.37
C GLN A 122 -33.22 -4.86 18.97
N THR A 123 -34.12 -4.09 18.36
CA THR A 123 -33.88 -3.49 17.04
C THR A 123 -32.82 -2.38 17.11
N ARG A 124 -32.82 -1.59 18.19
CA ARG A 124 -31.85 -0.50 18.42
C ARG A 124 -30.46 -1.02 18.78
N SER A 125 -30.37 -2.11 19.56
CA SER A 125 -29.11 -2.79 19.87
C SER A 125 -28.53 -3.53 18.66
N GLN A 126 -29.36 -4.14 17.82
CA GLN A 126 -28.92 -4.73 16.53
C GLN A 126 -28.49 -3.66 15.52
N GLN A 127 -29.18 -2.52 15.43
CA GLN A 127 -28.75 -1.38 14.59
C GLN A 127 -27.48 -0.70 15.12
N ALA A 128 -27.30 -0.60 16.45
CA ALA A 128 -26.09 -0.05 17.06
C ALA A 128 -24.87 -0.98 16.88
N GLN A 129 -25.06 -2.30 16.96
CA GLN A 129 -23.99 -3.27 16.66
C GLN A 129 -23.67 -3.34 15.16
N GLY A 130 -24.68 -3.18 14.29
CA GLY A 130 -24.48 -3.10 12.83
C GLY A 130 -23.78 -1.81 12.37
N SER A 131 -23.99 -0.68 13.05
CA SER A 131 -23.36 0.60 12.69
C SER A 131 -21.92 0.74 13.18
N ALA A 132 -21.57 0.15 14.34
CA ALA A 132 -20.21 0.16 14.88
C ALA A 132 -19.20 -0.60 13.99
N ALA A 133 -19.65 -1.65 13.29
CA ALA A 133 -18.82 -2.43 12.37
C ALA A 133 -18.49 -1.68 11.05
N SER A 134 -19.27 -0.64 10.68
CA SER A 134 -19.13 0.06 9.39
C SER A 134 -17.98 1.09 9.35
N GLY A 135 -17.37 1.42 10.50
CA GLY A 135 -16.33 2.45 10.61
C GLY A 135 -14.96 1.95 11.09
N ALA A 136 -14.88 0.71 11.59
CA ALA A 136 -13.65 0.17 12.16
C ALA A 136 -12.65 -0.18 11.05
N ARG A 137 -11.46 0.40 11.14
CA ARG A 137 -10.35 0.14 10.22
C ARG A 137 -9.81 -1.28 10.44
N LEU A 138 -9.63 -2.04 9.36
CA LEU A 138 -9.17 -3.43 9.44
C LEU A 138 -7.65 -3.49 9.65
N VAL A 139 -7.23 -3.75 10.89
CA VAL A 139 -5.81 -3.74 11.29
C VAL A 139 -4.98 -4.76 10.53
N SER A 140 -5.51 -5.97 10.27
CA SER A 140 -4.81 -6.99 9.48
C SER A 140 -4.52 -6.55 8.07
N LEU A 141 -5.40 -5.77 7.44
CA LEU A 141 -5.18 -5.26 6.09
C LEU A 141 -4.07 -4.21 6.06
N ASP A 142 -4.00 -3.33 7.07
CA ASP A 142 -2.90 -2.37 7.18
C ASP A 142 -1.58 -3.09 7.52
N ALA A 143 -1.60 -4.09 8.40
CA ALA A 143 -0.42 -4.89 8.73
C ALA A 143 0.10 -5.67 7.53
N PHE A 144 -0.78 -6.33 6.78
CA PHE A 144 -0.41 -7.06 5.57
C PHE A 144 0.19 -6.12 4.52
N ARG A 145 -0.44 -4.97 4.29
CA ARG A 145 0.10 -3.93 3.38
C ARG A 145 1.47 -3.43 3.81
N GLY A 146 1.66 -3.19 5.10
CA GLY A 146 2.92 -2.73 5.67
C GLY A 146 4.02 -3.77 5.58
N PHE A 147 3.70 -5.04 5.80
CA PHE A 147 4.61 -6.16 5.58
C PHE A 147 5.05 -6.24 4.11
N THR A 148 4.12 -6.14 3.17
CA THR A 148 4.46 -6.13 1.74
C THR A 148 5.32 -4.91 1.36
N MET A 149 5.00 -3.72 1.86
CA MET A 149 5.81 -2.51 1.64
C MET A 149 7.21 -2.61 2.25
N PHE A 150 7.34 -3.21 3.44
CA PHE A 150 8.63 -3.43 4.10
C PHE A 150 9.58 -4.23 3.19
N TRP A 151 9.09 -5.29 2.54
CA TRP A 151 9.93 -6.11 1.66
C TRP A 151 10.41 -5.40 0.40
N ILE A 152 9.57 -4.55 -0.21
CA ILE A 152 9.98 -3.76 -1.39
C ILE A 152 11.01 -2.70 -1.01
N VAL A 153 10.82 -2.02 0.12
CA VAL A 153 11.57 -0.79 0.44
C VAL A 153 12.91 -1.08 1.12
N GLY A 154 12.99 -2.07 2.00
CA GLY A 154 14.22 -2.33 2.76
C GLY A 154 14.47 -3.77 3.19
N GLY A 155 13.43 -4.61 3.27
CA GLY A 155 13.54 -5.98 3.74
C GLY A 155 14.48 -6.85 2.90
N LYS A 156 14.52 -6.63 1.57
CA LYS A 156 15.47 -7.31 0.68
C LYS A 156 16.93 -6.99 1.05
N SER A 157 17.26 -5.72 1.22
CA SER A 157 18.61 -5.27 1.59
C SER A 157 19.03 -5.79 2.96
N LEU A 158 18.10 -5.84 3.92
CA LEU A 158 18.32 -6.43 5.23
C LEU A 158 18.69 -7.91 5.14
N MET A 159 17.94 -8.69 4.35
CA MET A 159 18.19 -10.13 4.22
C MET A 159 19.47 -10.43 3.44
N MET A 160 19.78 -9.65 2.40
CA MET A 160 21.06 -9.79 1.69
C MET A 160 22.24 -9.50 2.62
N ALA A 161 22.13 -8.50 3.49
CA ALA A 161 23.15 -8.22 4.49
C ALA A 161 23.28 -9.35 5.53
N PHE A 162 22.16 -9.96 5.93
CA PHE A 162 22.18 -11.11 6.84
C PHE A 162 22.86 -12.34 6.22
N ARG A 163 22.64 -12.61 4.93
CA ARG A 163 23.31 -13.70 4.20
C ARG A 163 24.85 -13.54 4.18
N ASN A 164 25.35 -12.31 4.20
CA ASN A 164 26.80 -12.05 4.23
C ASN A 164 27.43 -12.37 5.60
N LEU A 165 26.62 -12.48 6.66
CA LEU A 165 27.07 -12.77 8.02
C LEU A 165 27.04 -14.25 8.35
N ASP A 166 26.00 -14.95 7.90
CA ASP A 166 25.84 -16.38 8.12
C ASP A 166 25.28 -17.03 6.85
N ALA A 167 26.17 -17.69 6.09
CA ALA A 167 25.83 -18.41 4.88
C ALA A 167 25.21 -19.78 5.22
N ASN A 168 24.13 -19.77 6.00
CA ASN A 168 23.37 -20.98 6.28
C ASN A 168 22.29 -21.22 5.20
N VAL A 169 21.81 -22.46 5.13
CA VAL A 169 20.81 -22.88 4.12
C VAL A 169 19.54 -22.03 4.21
N ILE A 170 19.13 -21.66 5.42
CA ILE A 170 17.93 -20.85 5.66
C ILE A 170 18.09 -19.45 5.04
N ALA A 171 19.19 -18.75 5.33
CA ALA A 171 19.48 -17.42 4.79
C ALA A 171 19.59 -17.45 3.25
N ALA A 172 20.20 -18.51 2.70
CA ALA A 172 20.25 -18.71 1.25
C ALA A 172 18.86 -18.93 0.63
N THR A 173 18.01 -19.75 1.25
CA THR A 173 16.63 -19.98 0.79
C THR A 173 15.80 -18.71 0.87
N VAL A 174 15.88 -17.93 1.95
CA VAL A 174 15.14 -16.67 2.07
C VAL A 174 15.65 -15.66 1.04
N ALA A 175 16.97 -15.50 0.87
CA ALA A 175 17.53 -14.63 -0.15
C ALA A 175 17.08 -15.03 -1.56
N TYR A 176 17.03 -16.34 -1.87
CA TYR A 176 16.50 -16.84 -3.13
C TYR A 176 15.03 -16.43 -3.35
N GLN A 177 14.19 -16.57 -2.33
CA GLN A 177 12.77 -16.19 -2.40
C GLN A 177 12.54 -14.66 -2.53
N LEU A 178 13.53 -13.84 -2.18
CA LEU A 178 13.52 -12.38 -2.30
C LEU A 178 14.09 -11.86 -3.63
N THR A 179 14.27 -12.75 -4.60
CA THR A 179 14.60 -12.39 -5.99
C THR A 179 13.42 -12.72 -6.89
N HIS A 180 13.32 -12.02 -8.02
CA HIS A 180 12.32 -12.32 -9.03
C HIS A 180 12.65 -13.59 -9.80
N SER A 181 11.63 -14.36 -10.17
CA SER A 181 11.82 -15.47 -11.11
C SER A 181 12.32 -14.91 -12.46
N PRO A 182 13.40 -15.46 -13.05
CA PRO A 182 13.99 -14.88 -14.26
C PRO A 182 13.01 -14.81 -15.44
N TRP A 183 12.23 -15.88 -15.63
CA TRP A 183 11.16 -15.94 -16.64
C TRP A 183 10.01 -16.82 -16.15
N GLU A 184 10.25 -18.12 -16.03
CA GLU A 184 9.29 -19.10 -15.56
C GLU A 184 9.50 -19.42 -14.06
N GLY A 185 8.39 -19.69 -13.39
CA GLY A 185 8.34 -20.00 -11.97
C GLY A 185 7.66 -18.90 -11.16
N ILE A 186 7.60 -19.15 -9.85
CA ILE A 186 7.08 -18.18 -8.89
C ILE A 186 7.94 -18.21 -7.63
N ARG A 187 8.33 -17.03 -7.17
CA ARG A 187 9.01 -16.81 -5.90
C ARG A 187 8.15 -15.91 -5.02
N PHE A 188 8.45 -15.87 -3.72
CA PHE A 188 7.74 -15.00 -2.77
C PHE A 188 7.68 -13.54 -3.26
N TYR A 189 8.79 -13.03 -3.79
CA TYR A 189 8.88 -11.66 -4.28
C TYR A 189 7.95 -11.38 -5.47
N ASP A 190 7.62 -12.38 -6.28
CA ASP A 190 6.70 -12.25 -7.42
C ASP A 190 5.23 -12.09 -6.96
N VAL A 191 4.88 -12.53 -5.75
CA VAL A 191 3.52 -12.44 -5.19
C VAL A 191 3.19 -11.03 -4.67
N ILE A 192 4.19 -10.18 -4.49
CA ILE A 192 4.04 -8.84 -3.91
C ILE A 192 3.07 -7.97 -4.71
N TRP A 193 3.17 -7.97 -6.04
CA TRP A 193 2.31 -7.15 -6.89
C TRP A 193 0.85 -7.64 -6.89
N PRO A 194 0.55 -8.94 -7.08
CA PRO A 194 -0.77 -9.52 -6.85
C PRO A 194 -1.34 -9.25 -5.45
N ALA A 195 -0.51 -9.26 -4.41
CA ALA A 195 -0.95 -8.93 -3.05
C ALA A 195 -1.48 -7.50 -2.94
N PHE A 196 -0.82 -6.51 -3.56
CA PHE A 196 -1.36 -5.14 -3.62
C PHE A 196 -2.68 -5.06 -4.39
N MET A 197 -2.79 -5.77 -5.51
CA MET A 197 -4.04 -5.81 -6.29
C MET A 197 -5.19 -6.36 -5.47
N LEU A 198 -4.94 -7.43 -4.71
CA LEU A 198 -5.90 -8.02 -3.79
C LEU A 198 -6.30 -7.02 -2.68
N MET A 199 -5.33 -6.40 -2.01
CA MET A 199 -5.58 -5.43 -0.92
C MET A 199 -6.39 -4.21 -1.38
N VAL A 200 -6.10 -3.71 -2.58
CA VAL A 200 -6.85 -2.61 -3.20
C VAL A 200 -8.30 -3.01 -3.36
N GLY A 201 -8.55 -4.20 -3.93
CA GLY A 201 -9.89 -4.78 -4.07
C GLY A 201 -10.62 -4.91 -2.73
N VAL A 202 -9.95 -5.50 -1.73
CA VAL A 202 -10.51 -5.68 -0.38
C VAL A 202 -10.93 -4.34 0.23
N SER A 203 -10.22 -3.25 -0.07
CA SER A 203 -10.52 -1.92 0.48
C SER A 203 -11.72 -1.21 -0.17
N VAL A 204 -12.13 -1.61 -1.39
CA VAL A 204 -13.19 -0.94 -2.15
C VAL A 204 -14.53 -0.95 -1.40
N PRO A 205 -15.05 -2.09 -0.91
CA PRO A 205 -16.33 -2.15 -0.21
C PRO A 205 -16.38 -1.24 1.02
N PHE A 206 -15.31 -1.22 1.82
CA PHE A 206 -15.23 -0.36 3.01
C PHE A 206 -15.26 1.13 2.67
N SER A 207 -14.51 1.54 1.63
CA SER A 207 -14.52 2.93 1.15
C SER A 207 -15.90 3.31 0.61
N PHE A 208 -16.54 2.40 -0.14
CA PHE A 208 -17.83 2.62 -0.75
C PHE A 208 -18.94 2.76 0.30
N ALA A 209 -19.00 1.84 1.27
CA ALA A 209 -19.98 1.84 2.35
C ALA A 209 -19.91 3.12 3.20
N ARG A 210 -18.69 3.55 3.56
CA ARG A 210 -18.48 4.80 4.29
C ARG A 210 -18.99 6.03 3.51
N ARG A 211 -18.77 6.08 2.20
CA ARG A 211 -19.16 7.24 1.38
C ARG A 211 -20.64 7.25 1.04
N ARG A 212 -21.27 6.09 0.92
CA ARG A 212 -22.71 5.96 0.62
C ARG A 212 -23.59 6.56 1.72
N GLN A 213 -23.06 6.75 2.92
CA GLN A 213 -23.74 7.44 4.02
C GLN A 213 -23.93 8.96 3.76
N THR A 214 -23.10 9.56 2.91
CA THR A 214 -23.04 11.03 2.75
C THR A 214 -23.03 11.50 1.29
N HIS A 215 -22.82 10.61 0.32
CA HIS A 215 -22.63 10.96 -1.08
C HIS A 215 -23.53 10.14 -2.01
N THR A 216 -23.90 10.74 -3.14
CA THR A 216 -24.61 10.04 -4.22
C THR A 216 -23.67 9.09 -4.97
N VAL A 217 -24.24 8.13 -5.70
CA VAL A 217 -23.46 7.16 -6.51
C VAL A 217 -22.56 7.89 -7.52
N TRP A 218 -23.06 8.98 -8.12
CA TRP A 218 -22.27 9.79 -9.06
C TRP A 218 -21.05 10.44 -8.39
N GLN A 219 -21.24 11.07 -7.23
CA GLN A 219 -20.14 11.67 -6.47
C GLN A 219 -19.08 10.63 -6.06
N ILE A 220 -19.50 9.42 -5.70
CA ILE A 220 -18.58 8.32 -5.37
C ILE A 220 -17.78 7.90 -6.61
N ARG A 221 -18.42 7.81 -7.78
CA ARG A 221 -17.74 7.49 -9.06
C ARG A 221 -16.74 8.57 -9.47
N LEU A 222 -17.11 9.85 -9.38
CA LEU A 222 -16.22 10.96 -9.70
C LEU A 222 -15.00 10.99 -8.75
N GLN A 223 -15.21 10.70 -7.47
CA GLN A 223 -14.11 10.57 -6.52
C GLN A 223 -13.22 9.37 -6.82
N ALA A 224 -13.79 8.24 -7.25
CA ALA A 224 -13.00 7.08 -7.66
C ALA A 224 -12.16 7.40 -8.90
N LEU A 225 -12.72 8.15 -9.87
CA LEU A 225 -11.99 8.67 -11.02
C LEU A 225 -10.86 9.60 -10.60
N LYS A 226 -11.13 10.60 -9.74
CA LYS A 226 -10.10 11.50 -9.21
C LYS A 226 -8.96 10.74 -8.55
N ARG A 227 -9.28 9.77 -7.68
CA ARG A 227 -8.28 8.93 -7.02
C ARG A 227 -7.47 8.11 -8.01
N SER A 228 -8.11 7.55 -9.02
CA SER A 228 -7.43 6.83 -10.11
C SER A 228 -6.46 7.74 -10.85
N VAL A 229 -6.89 8.95 -11.24
CA VAL A 229 -6.04 9.93 -11.91
C VAL A 229 -4.84 10.31 -11.03
N VAL A 230 -5.05 10.61 -9.75
CA VAL A 230 -3.96 10.95 -8.83
C VAL A 230 -2.97 9.79 -8.69
N LEU A 231 -3.43 8.55 -8.49
CA LEU A 231 -2.54 7.38 -8.41
C LEU A 231 -1.75 7.17 -9.70
N PHE A 232 -2.40 7.34 -10.85
CA PHE A 232 -1.76 7.22 -12.15
C PHE A 232 -0.65 8.26 -12.34
N LEU A 233 -0.94 9.52 -12.00
CA LEU A 233 0.02 10.63 -12.07
C LEU A 233 1.17 10.46 -11.08
N LEU A 234 0.91 9.98 -9.85
CA LEU A 234 1.97 9.67 -8.89
C LEU A 234 2.87 8.52 -9.37
N GLY A 235 2.29 7.52 -10.06
CA GLY A 235 3.05 6.46 -10.72
C GLY A 235 3.95 6.99 -11.83
N SER A 236 3.41 7.86 -12.68
CA SER A 236 4.14 8.56 -13.74
C SER A 236 5.29 9.41 -13.19
N LEU A 237 5.01 10.21 -12.15
CA LEU A 237 6.01 11.03 -11.47
C LEU A 237 7.16 10.19 -10.93
N ARG A 238 6.84 9.10 -10.21
CA ARG A 238 7.85 8.21 -9.64
C ARG A 238 8.79 7.67 -10.70
N VAL A 239 8.22 7.15 -11.80
CA VAL A 239 9.02 6.58 -12.90
C VAL A 239 9.86 7.66 -13.55
N SER A 240 9.27 8.81 -13.84
CA SER A 240 9.98 9.92 -14.49
C SER A 240 11.18 10.41 -13.68
N VAL A 241 11.04 10.44 -12.34
CA VAL A 241 12.16 10.76 -11.44
C VAL A 241 13.21 9.66 -11.45
N SER A 242 12.80 8.38 -11.46
CA SER A 242 13.75 7.26 -11.47
C SER A 242 14.55 7.14 -12.77
N THR A 243 13.93 7.42 -13.92
CA THR A 243 14.58 7.35 -15.24
C THR A 243 15.22 8.67 -15.64
N ASN A 244 14.99 9.75 -14.88
CA ASN A 244 15.40 11.12 -15.19
C ASN A 244 14.91 11.59 -16.58
N THR A 245 13.74 11.08 -17.01
CA THR A 245 13.11 11.40 -18.29
C THR A 245 11.58 11.48 -18.11
N PRO A 246 10.85 12.37 -18.79
CA PRO A 246 9.39 12.37 -18.73
C PRO A 246 8.81 11.04 -19.27
N THR A 247 8.26 10.22 -18.37
CA THR A 247 7.70 8.90 -18.71
C THR A 247 6.29 8.80 -18.15
N LEU A 248 5.31 9.17 -18.99
CA LEU A 248 3.90 9.31 -18.58
C LEU A 248 3.19 7.98 -18.39
N ILE A 249 3.44 7.01 -19.27
CA ILE A 249 2.81 5.69 -19.25
C ILE A 249 3.92 4.67 -18.99
N GLU A 250 3.92 4.10 -17.80
CA GLU A 250 4.79 3.00 -17.38
C GLU A 250 4.01 2.07 -16.46
N LEU A 251 3.40 1.06 -17.09
CA LEU A 251 2.51 0.13 -16.42
C LEU A 251 3.27 -1.00 -15.69
N SER A 252 4.62 -1.01 -15.69
CA SER A 252 5.40 -1.87 -14.79
C SER A 252 5.44 -1.33 -13.34
N SER A 253 5.24 -0.02 -13.14
CA SER A 253 5.22 0.58 -11.80
C SER A 253 3.87 0.35 -11.13
N ALA A 254 3.86 -0.16 -9.89
CA ALA A 254 2.66 -0.65 -9.21
C ALA A 254 1.47 0.34 -9.18
N LEU A 255 1.72 1.65 -9.09
CA LEU A 255 0.65 2.65 -8.92
C LEU A 255 -0.28 2.80 -10.13
N GLN A 256 0.23 2.72 -11.36
CA GLN A 256 -0.61 2.91 -12.56
C GLN A 256 -1.57 1.73 -12.79
N PRO A 257 -1.12 0.46 -12.75
CA PRO A 257 -2.02 -0.69 -12.78
C PRO A 257 -3.02 -0.69 -11.61
N ILE A 258 -2.58 -0.29 -10.41
CA ILE A 258 -3.49 -0.17 -9.25
C ILE A 258 -4.59 0.86 -9.54
N ALA A 259 -4.26 1.99 -10.17
CA ALA A 259 -5.24 3.01 -10.55
C ALA A 259 -6.31 2.44 -11.49
N VAL A 260 -5.88 1.77 -12.56
CA VAL A 260 -6.78 1.15 -13.56
C VAL A 260 -7.67 0.09 -12.91
N ALA A 261 -7.08 -0.86 -12.19
CA ALA A 261 -7.81 -1.94 -11.54
C ALA A 261 -8.78 -1.43 -10.45
N TYR A 262 -8.36 -0.44 -9.66
CA TYR A 262 -9.21 0.23 -8.67
C TYR A 262 -10.42 0.89 -9.31
N LEU A 263 -10.23 1.58 -10.44
CA LEU A 263 -11.32 2.27 -11.13
C LEU A 263 -12.37 1.26 -11.58
N VAL A 264 -11.97 0.21 -12.28
CA VAL A 264 -12.89 -0.85 -12.75
C VAL A 264 -13.61 -1.51 -11.57
N ALA A 265 -12.88 -1.91 -10.53
CA ALA A 265 -13.48 -2.52 -9.33
C ALA A 265 -14.45 -1.58 -8.62
N SER A 266 -14.19 -0.27 -8.60
CA SER A 266 -15.08 0.74 -8.00
C SER A 266 -16.39 0.89 -8.76
N PHE A 267 -16.37 0.80 -10.10
CA PHE A 267 -17.58 0.82 -10.91
C PHE A 267 -18.40 -0.48 -10.75
N LEU A 268 -17.71 -1.61 -10.59
CA LEU A 268 -18.32 -2.91 -10.32
C LEU A 268 -18.87 -3.04 -8.89
N ALA A 269 -18.49 -2.17 -7.96
CA ALA A 269 -18.81 -2.31 -6.53
C ALA A 269 -20.32 -2.41 -6.23
N ASN A 270 -21.17 -1.78 -7.05
CA ASN A 270 -22.64 -1.85 -6.93
C ASN A 270 -23.29 -3.03 -7.68
N ALA A 271 -22.54 -3.72 -8.54
CA ALA A 271 -23.05 -4.88 -9.25
C ALA A 271 -23.21 -6.08 -8.29
N SER A 272 -24.03 -7.06 -8.69
CA SER A 272 -24.17 -8.28 -7.90
C SER A 272 -22.85 -9.05 -7.85
N ARG A 273 -22.65 -9.84 -6.77
CA ARG A 273 -21.45 -10.70 -6.63
C ARG A 273 -21.25 -11.64 -7.81
N ARG A 274 -22.34 -12.10 -8.42
CA ARG A 274 -22.31 -12.96 -9.61
C ARG A 274 -21.73 -12.20 -10.82
N VAL A 275 -22.16 -10.96 -11.04
CA VAL A 275 -21.63 -10.11 -12.12
C VAL A 275 -20.16 -9.78 -11.87
N GLN A 276 -19.80 -9.44 -10.64
CA GLN A 276 -18.40 -9.18 -10.27
C GLN A 276 -17.52 -10.40 -10.57
N ALA A 277 -17.92 -11.59 -10.09
CA ALA A 277 -17.20 -12.83 -10.36
C ALA A 277 -17.14 -13.15 -11.86
N ALA A 278 -18.25 -13.01 -12.58
CA ALA A 278 -18.31 -13.26 -14.03
C ALA A 278 -17.36 -12.35 -14.80
N VAL A 279 -17.30 -11.05 -14.49
CA VAL A 279 -16.36 -10.11 -15.13
C VAL A 279 -14.92 -10.48 -14.79
N GLY A 280 -14.61 -10.80 -13.53
CA GLY A 280 -13.25 -11.21 -13.15
C GLY A 280 -12.78 -12.47 -13.88
N VAL A 281 -13.65 -13.47 -14.00
CA VAL A 281 -13.39 -14.71 -14.75
C VAL A 281 -13.27 -14.43 -16.25
N LEU A 282 -14.19 -13.63 -16.82
CA LEU A 282 -14.18 -13.30 -18.24
C LEU A 282 -12.92 -12.55 -18.67
N ILE A 283 -12.45 -11.58 -17.87
CA ILE A 283 -11.19 -10.86 -18.15
C ILE A 283 -10.02 -11.85 -18.22
N LEU A 284 -9.93 -12.77 -17.27
CA LEU A 284 -8.83 -13.72 -17.19
C LEU A 284 -8.88 -14.76 -18.31
N LEU A 285 -10.09 -15.25 -18.64
CA LEU A 285 -10.31 -16.17 -19.76
C LEU A 285 -10.03 -15.50 -21.10
N ALA A 286 -10.60 -14.32 -21.36
CA ALA A 286 -10.37 -13.56 -22.58
C ALA A 286 -8.88 -13.25 -22.76
N TYR A 287 -8.19 -12.90 -21.68
CA TYR A 287 -6.74 -12.69 -21.67
C TYR A 287 -5.96 -13.96 -22.03
N GLY A 288 -6.28 -15.10 -21.39
CA GLY A 288 -5.62 -16.37 -21.68
C GLY A 288 -5.85 -16.84 -23.12
N LEU A 289 -7.08 -16.71 -23.62
CA LEU A 289 -7.43 -17.01 -25.01
C LEU A 289 -6.68 -16.08 -25.98
N ALA A 290 -6.56 -14.80 -25.65
CA ALA A 290 -5.77 -13.86 -26.45
C ALA A 290 -4.30 -14.31 -26.54
N LEU A 291 -3.65 -14.63 -25.42
CA LEU A 291 -2.27 -15.12 -25.44
C LEU A 291 -2.10 -16.45 -26.21
N HIS A 292 -3.12 -17.31 -26.18
CA HIS A 292 -3.05 -18.62 -26.81
C HIS A 292 -3.35 -18.60 -28.31
N PHE A 293 -4.32 -17.80 -28.77
CA PHE A 293 -4.83 -17.85 -30.14
C PHE A 293 -4.41 -16.68 -31.03
N ILE A 294 -3.97 -15.54 -30.47
CA ILE A 294 -3.60 -14.36 -31.26
C ILE A 294 -2.11 -14.42 -31.59
N SER A 295 -1.78 -14.39 -32.89
CA SER A 295 -0.43 -14.18 -33.40
C SER A 295 -0.13 -12.70 -33.61
N ALA A 296 1.15 -12.33 -33.63
CA ALA A 296 1.62 -11.00 -34.01
C ALA A 296 2.80 -11.10 -34.99
N PRO A 297 3.22 -10.01 -35.66
CA PRO A 297 4.36 -10.06 -36.57
C PRO A 297 5.62 -10.62 -35.87
N GLY A 298 6.15 -11.73 -36.38
CA GLY A 298 7.30 -12.42 -35.79
C GLY A 298 6.99 -13.24 -34.52
N VAL A 299 5.73 -13.33 -34.08
CA VAL A 299 5.31 -14.06 -32.88
C VAL A 299 4.18 -15.03 -33.23
N GLN A 300 4.44 -16.33 -33.05
CA GLN A 300 3.44 -17.37 -33.24
C GLN A 300 2.36 -17.32 -32.14
N ALA A 301 1.13 -17.70 -32.48
CA ALA A 301 0.05 -17.85 -31.50
C ALA A 301 0.46 -18.87 -30.43
N GLY A 302 0.17 -18.58 -29.16
CA GLY A 302 0.52 -19.45 -28.04
C GLY A 302 2.00 -19.38 -27.60
N SER A 303 2.78 -18.46 -28.15
CA SER A 303 4.17 -18.30 -27.73
C SER A 303 4.31 -17.55 -26.40
N TYR A 304 4.88 -18.24 -25.41
CA TYR A 304 5.28 -17.70 -24.11
C TYR A 304 6.80 -17.48 -24.00
N ALA A 305 7.51 -17.55 -25.11
CA ALA A 305 8.97 -17.44 -25.15
C ALA A 305 9.44 -16.01 -24.80
N LEU A 306 10.66 -15.95 -24.25
CA LEU A 306 11.38 -14.70 -24.05
C LEU A 306 11.50 -13.96 -25.39
N GLU A 307 11.19 -12.67 -25.40
CA GLU A 307 11.19 -11.77 -26.57
C GLU A 307 10.21 -12.10 -27.71
N ASN A 308 9.72 -13.33 -27.80
CA ASN A 308 8.75 -13.79 -28.79
C ASN A 308 7.39 -14.06 -28.12
N ASN A 309 6.73 -13.02 -27.64
CA ASN A 309 5.43 -13.14 -26.97
C ASN A 309 4.49 -11.98 -27.32
N LEU A 310 3.19 -12.24 -27.23
CA LEU A 310 2.15 -11.30 -27.62
C LEU A 310 2.19 -10.02 -26.77
N VAL A 311 2.46 -10.13 -25.48
CA VAL A 311 2.49 -8.98 -24.55
C VAL A 311 3.54 -7.97 -24.98
N ARG A 312 4.74 -8.44 -25.36
CA ARG A 312 5.81 -7.59 -25.90
C ARG A 312 5.41 -6.96 -27.25
N ALA A 313 4.81 -7.74 -28.15
CA ALA A 313 4.40 -7.24 -29.46
C ALA A 313 3.35 -6.12 -29.35
N VAL A 314 2.40 -6.25 -28.41
CA VAL A 314 1.40 -5.20 -28.13
C VAL A 314 2.09 -3.93 -27.63
N ASP A 315 3.03 -4.01 -26.70
CA ASP A 315 3.74 -2.83 -26.19
C ASP A 315 4.56 -2.11 -27.29
N LEU A 316 5.21 -2.86 -28.19
CA LEU A 316 5.88 -2.27 -29.37
C LEU A 316 4.89 -1.54 -30.27
N TRP A 317 3.69 -2.08 -30.47
CA TRP A 317 2.68 -1.47 -31.32
C TRP A 317 2.02 -0.24 -30.66
N THR A 318 1.74 -0.29 -29.36
CA THR A 318 0.99 0.77 -28.66
C THR A 318 1.86 1.86 -28.07
N ILE A 319 2.98 1.51 -27.43
CA ILE A 319 3.86 2.46 -26.73
C ILE A 319 5.15 2.70 -27.54
N GLY A 320 5.52 1.81 -28.46
CA GLY A 320 6.75 1.94 -29.25
C GLY A 320 8.01 1.51 -28.50
N ARG A 321 7.86 0.90 -27.31
CA ARG A 321 8.99 0.43 -26.48
C ARG A 321 8.59 -0.78 -25.66
N THR A 322 9.58 -1.55 -25.20
CA THR A 322 9.39 -2.73 -24.34
C THR A 322 10.42 -2.75 -23.23
N HIS A 323 10.22 -3.62 -22.24
CA HIS A 323 11.25 -3.85 -21.23
C HIS A 323 12.43 -4.63 -21.81
N PRO A 324 13.68 -4.33 -21.40
CA PRO A 324 14.87 -5.06 -21.83
C PRO A 324 14.80 -6.56 -21.50
N GLU A 325 14.00 -6.91 -20.50
CA GLU A 325 13.77 -8.29 -20.07
C GLU A 325 12.77 -9.05 -20.95
N GLY A 326 12.43 -8.54 -22.13
CA GLY A 326 11.68 -9.27 -23.16
C GLY A 326 10.16 -9.32 -22.99
N TRP A 327 9.56 -8.38 -22.26
CA TRP A 327 8.12 -8.35 -21.96
C TRP A 327 7.49 -6.96 -22.09
N GLY A 328 6.15 -6.91 -22.04
CA GLY A 328 5.34 -5.69 -22.14
C GLY A 328 4.34 -5.55 -20.99
N THR A 329 3.73 -4.38 -20.86
CA THR A 329 2.98 -3.93 -19.68
C THR A 329 1.52 -3.62 -19.96
N VAL A 330 1.14 -3.29 -21.20
CA VAL A 330 -0.22 -2.87 -21.56
C VAL A 330 -1.18 -4.04 -21.41
N LEU A 331 -0.91 -5.15 -22.10
CA LEU A 331 -1.80 -6.30 -22.09
C LEU A 331 -1.79 -6.98 -20.71
N SER A 332 -0.62 -7.09 -20.08
CA SER A 332 -0.45 -7.70 -18.75
C SER A 332 -1.09 -6.90 -17.61
N THR A 333 -1.49 -5.65 -17.83
CA THR A 333 -2.29 -4.88 -16.86
C THR A 333 -3.73 -5.39 -16.75
N LEU A 334 -4.30 -5.95 -17.81
CA LEU A 334 -5.70 -6.41 -17.81
C LEU A 334 -6.02 -7.48 -16.76
N PRO A 335 -5.26 -8.60 -16.66
CA PRO A 335 -5.56 -9.63 -15.67
C PRO A 335 -5.31 -9.20 -14.21
N THR A 336 -4.64 -8.06 -13.96
CA THR A 336 -4.56 -7.48 -12.61
C THR A 336 -5.95 -7.08 -12.09
N ILE A 337 -6.86 -6.67 -12.98
CA ILE A 337 -8.25 -6.32 -12.67
C ILE A 337 -8.98 -7.52 -12.05
N SER A 338 -8.78 -8.73 -12.59
CA SER A 338 -9.37 -9.96 -12.04
C SER A 338 -8.93 -10.23 -10.60
N THR A 339 -7.65 -9.98 -10.29
CA THR A 339 -7.12 -10.12 -8.92
C THR A 339 -7.71 -9.07 -7.97
N THR A 340 -7.89 -7.84 -8.45
CA THR A 340 -8.58 -6.80 -7.68
C THR A 340 -10.07 -7.10 -7.49
N ILE A 341 -10.75 -7.70 -8.46
CA ILE A 341 -12.14 -8.16 -8.32
C ILE A 341 -12.25 -9.30 -7.31
N LEU A 342 -11.29 -10.24 -7.27
CA LEU A 342 -11.22 -11.25 -6.21
C LEU A 342 -11.12 -10.58 -4.83
N GLY A 343 -10.26 -9.57 -4.70
CA GLY A 343 -10.17 -8.74 -3.50
C GLY A 343 -11.49 -8.05 -3.16
N LEU A 344 -12.19 -7.48 -4.14
CA LEU A 344 -13.49 -6.84 -3.98
C LEU A 344 -14.53 -7.80 -3.37
N LEU A 345 -14.59 -9.04 -3.87
CA LEU A 345 -15.48 -10.09 -3.35
C LEU A 345 -15.12 -10.46 -1.91
N LEU A 346 -13.83 -10.66 -1.60
CA LEU A 346 -13.38 -10.94 -0.24
C LEU A 346 -13.64 -9.77 0.72
N GLY A 347 -13.50 -8.53 0.26
CA GLY A 347 -13.84 -7.33 1.03
C GLY A 347 -15.33 -7.31 1.42
N GLN A 348 -16.22 -7.73 0.53
CA GLN A 348 -17.65 -7.86 0.86
C GLN A 348 -17.93 -8.98 1.86
N VAL A 349 -17.17 -10.09 1.80
CA VAL A 349 -17.24 -11.15 2.82
C VAL A 349 -16.80 -10.62 4.17
N LEU A 350 -15.73 -9.82 4.23
CA LEU A 350 -15.25 -9.21 5.48
C LEU A 350 -16.27 -8.23 6.09
N MET A 351 -17.03 -7.53 5.25
CA MET A 351 -18.12 -6.64 5.67
C MET A 351 -19.40 -7.36 6.09
N SER A 352 -19.53 -8.65 5.82
CA SER A 352 -20.71 -9.41 6.23
C SER A 352 -20.81 -9.58 7.75
N GLY A 353 -22.00 -9.89 8.26
CA GLY A 353 -22.22 -10.23 9.68
C GLY A 353 -21.66 -11.59 10.11
N ALA A 354 -20.88 -12.29 9.25
CA ALA A 354 -20.29 -13.57 9.58
C ALA A 354 -19.25 -13.47 10.69
N SER A 355 -19.05 -14.57 11.43
CA SER A 355 -18.00 -14.65 12.46
C SER A 355 -16.59 -14.48 11.85
N PRO A 356 -15.60 -13.95 12.60
CA PRO A 356 -14.23 -13.84 12.12
C PRO A 356 -13.66 -15.16 11.59
N ARG A 357 -13.93 -16.29 12.27
CA ARG A 357 -13.49 -17.62 11.81
C ARG A 357 -14.09 -17.99 10.45
N ARG A 358 -15.37 -17.72 10.22
CA ARG A 358 -16.01 -18.00 8.92
C ARG A 358 -15.43 -17.12 7.81
N LYS A 359 -15.18 -15.83 8.10
CA LYS A 359 -14.50 -14.92 7.17
C LYS A 359 -13.11 -15.42 6.80
N ALA A 360 -12.33 -15.83 7.81
CA ALA A 360 -11.00 -16.39 7.59
C ALA A 360 -11.04 -17.70 6.80
N ALA A 361 -11.99 -18.59 7.10
CA ALA A 361 -12.18 -19.83 6.35
C ALA A 361 -12.45 -19.57 4.86
N VAL A 362 -13.31 -18.60 4.54
CA VAL A 362 -13.56 -18.21 3.14
C VAL A 362 -12.28 -17.71 2.46
N ILE A 363 -11.50 -16.86 3.12
CA ILE A 363 -10.23 -16.33 2.56
C ILE A 363 -9.24 -17.49 2.35
N GLY A 364 -9.07 -18.36 3.34
CA GLY A 364 -8.14 -19.50 3.29
C GLY A 364 -8.53 -20.54 2.23
N ILE A 365 -9.80 -20.94 2.18
CA ILE A 365 -10.33 -21.88 1.17
C ILE A 365 -10.20 -21.29 -0.23
N THR A 366 -10.52 -20.00 -0.41
CA THR A 366 -10.34 -19.31 -1.69
C THR A 366 -8.87 -19.30 -2.10
N GLY A 367 -7.96 -18.98 -1.17
CA GLY A 367 -6.53 -19.01 -1.41
C GLY A 367 -6.02 -20.39 -1.82
N LEU A 368 -6.40 -21.44 -1.08
CA LEU A 368 -6.03 -22.81 -1.38
C LEU A 368 -6.59 -23.27 -2.73
N ALA A 369 -7.86 -22.99 -3.01
CA ALA A 369 -8.49 -23.32 -4.29
C ALA A 369 -7.79 -22.64 -5.47
N CYS A 370 -7.42 -21.37 -5.34
CA CYS A 370 -6.64 -20.65 -6.34
C CYS A 370 -5.23 -21.24 -6.50
N VAL A 371 -4.54 -21.61 -5.42
CA VAL A 371 -3.22 -22.27 -5.54
C VAL A 371 -3.34 -23.59 -6.31
N LEU A 372 -4.29 -24.45 -5.94
CA LEU A 372 -4.50 -25.74 -6.62
C LEU A 372 -4.90 -25.56 -8.08
N ALA A 373 -5.79 -24.61 -8.38
CA ALA A 373 -6.18 -24.29 -9.75
C ALA A 373 -5.01 -23.73 -10.57
N GLY A 374 -4.20 -22.85 -9.98
CA GLY A 374 -3.00 -22.30 -10.62
C GLY A 374 -1.95 -23.37 -10.93
N LEU A 375 -1.73 -24.32 -10.00
CA LEU A 375 -0.86 -25.47 -10.22
C LEU A 375 -1.42 -26.42 -11.29
N ALA A 376 -2.72 -26.68 -11.31
CA ALA A 376 -3.34 -27.47 -12.38
C ALA A 376 -3.19 -26.78 -13.75
N LEU A 377 -3.41 -25.46 -13.81
CA LEU A 377 -3.20 -24.66 -15.01
C LEU A 377 -1.73 -24.63 -15.46
N SER A 378 -0.77 -24.73 -14.53
CA SER A 378 0.65 -24.76 -14.87
C SER A 378 1.08 -25.96 -15.71
N LEU A 379 0.25 -27.01 -15.78
CA LEU A 379 0.48 -28.15 -16.65
C LEU A 379 0.28 -27.82 -18.14
N VAL A 380 -0.45 -26.74 -18.45
CA VAL A 380 -0.79 -26.34 -19.82
C VAL A 380 -0.24 -24.95 -20.16
N VAL A 381 -0.27 -24.02 -19.20
CA VAL A 381 0.19 -22.63 -19.37
C VAL A 381 1.33 -22.37 -18.38
N PRO A 382 2.55 -22.05 -18.84
CA PRO A 382 3.70 -21.86 -17.96
C PRO A 382 3.46 -20.72 -16.98
N VAL A 383 4.02 -20.83 -15.77
CA VAL A 383 3.88 -19.79 -14.73
C VAL A 383 4.89 -18.69 -14.99
N ILE A 384 4.46 -17.62 -15.66
CA ILE A 384 5.32 -16.48 -16.03
C ILE A 384 4.69 -15.18 -15.49
N MET A 385 5.37 -14.55 -14.52
CA MET A 385 4.94 -13.29 -13.90
C MET A 385 4.93 -12.13 -14.90
N LYS A 386 5.99 -12.00 -15.70
CA LYS A 386 6.19 -10.88 -16.64
C LYS A 386 5.11 -10.80 -17.70
N LEU A 387 4.54 -11.94 -18.08
CA LEU A 387 3.43 -12.04 -19.01
C LEU A 387 2.08 -12.14 -18.31
N TRP A 388 2.01 -12.00 -16.98
CA TRP A 388 0.82 -12.28 -16.16
C TRP A 388 0.00 -13.48 -16.71
N THR A 389 0.68 -14.59 -16.98
CA THR A 389 0.02 -15.80 -17.52
C THR A 389 -1.16 -16.21 -16.63
N VAL A 390 -2.18 -16.86 -17.20
CA VAL A 390 -3.38 -17.22 -16.43
C VAL A 390 -3.04 -18.13 -15.25
N SER A 391 -2.13 -19.09 -15.42
CA SER A 391 -1.61 -19.92 -14.33
C SER A 391 -0.95 -19.09 -13.23
N TYR A 392 -0.05 -18.15 -13.58
CA TYR A 392 0.54 -17.20 -12.63
C TYR A 392 -0.49 -16.33 -11.92
N GLY A 393 -1.44 -15.75 -12.66
CA GLY A 393 -2.45 -14.85 -12.10
C GLY A 393 -3.31 -15.53 -11.04
N VAL A 394 -3.77 -16.77 -11.31
CA VAL A 394 -4.55 -17.55 -10.35
C VAL A 394 -3.67 -18.02 -9.18
N LEU A 395 -2.49 -18.56 -9.46
CA LEU A 395 -1.57 -19.08 -8.44
C LEU A 395 -1.13 -18.00 -7.45
N SER A 396 -0.69 -16.85 -7.97
CA SER A 396 -0.21 -15.73 -7.17
C SER A 396 -1.33 -15.04 -6.39
N ALA A 397 -2.55 -14.93 -6.95
CA ALA A 397 -3.72 -14.49 -6.21
C ALA A 397 -4.06 -15.44 -5.05
N GLY A 398 -3.89 -16.75 -5.25
CA GLY A 398 -4.03 -17.76 -4.20
C GLY A 398 -3.04 -17.56 -3.05
N TRP A 399 -1.76 -17.39 -3.36
CA TRP A 399 -0.73 -17.08 -2.37
C TRP A 399 -0.97 -15.75 -1.64
N ALA A 400 -1.41 -14.71 -2.35
CA ALA A 400 -1.79 -13.44 -1.74
C ALA A 400 -2.97 -13.60 -0.77
N CYS A 401 -3.96 -14.43 -1.10
CA CYS A 401 -5.08 -14.75 -0.20
C CYS A 401 -4.60 -15.51 1.04
N LEU A 402 -3.70 -16.48 0.89
CA LEU A 402 -3.14 -17.24 2.02
C LEU A 402 -2.28 -16.35 2.94
N GLN A 403 -1.48 -15.44 2.37
CA GLN A 403 -0.76 -14.45 3.17
C GLN A 403 -1.74 -13.57 3.95
N PHE A 404 -2.77 -13.03 3.29
CA PHE A 404 -3.78 -12.22 3.97
C PHE A 404 -4.54 -13.02 5.04
N PHE A 405 -4.86 -14.29 4.78
CA PHE A 405 -5.46 -15.20 5.75
C PHE A 405 -4.61 -15.32 7.02
N LEU A 406 -3.29 -15.47 6.91
CA LEU A 406 -2.41 -15.55 8.08
C LEU A 406 -2.47 -14.28 8.93
N PHE A 407 -2.37 -13.09 8.31
CA PHE A 407 -2.50 -11.82 9.03
C PHE A 407 -3.87 -11.68 9.68
N PHE A 408 -4.95 -11.98 8.94
CA PHE A 408 -6.32 -11.90 9.46
C PHE A 408 -6.57 -12.89 10.60
N TRP A 409 -6.05 -14.12 10.49
CA TRP A 409 -6.18 -15.13 11.53
C TRP A 409 -5.48 -14.70 12.83
N ILE A 410 -4.22 -14.26 12.75
CA ILE A 410 -3.45 -13.88 13.93
C ILE A 410 -4.03 -12.62 14.60
N ILE A 411 -4.42 -11.62 13.80
CA ILE A 411 -4.80 -10.28 14.32
C ILE A 411 -6.28 -10.21 14.69
N ASP A 412 -7.17 -10.76 13.84
CA ASP A 412 -8.62 -10.61 13.99
C ASP A 412 -9.30 -11.86 14.57
N VAL A 413 -8.71 -13.06 14.44
CA VAL A 413 -9.26 -14.29 15.06
C VAL A 413 -8.61 -14.57 16.42
N TRP A 414 -7.28 -14.58 16.52
CA TRP A 414 -6.58 -14.77 17.79
C TRP A 414 -6.45 -13.50 18.62
N GLY A 415 -6.58 -12.32 18.01
CA GLY A 415 -6.48 -11.04 18.73
C GLY A 415 -5.06 -10.61 19.07
N TRP A 416 -4.03 -11.28 18.53
CA TRP A 416 -2.63 -10.92 18.79
C TRP A 416 -2.21 -9.76 17.89
N LYS A 417 -2.32 -8.52 18.42
CA LYS A 417 -2.13 -7.28 17.65
C LYS A 417 -0.76 -6.62 17.82
N LYS A 418 -0.05 -6.88 18.92
CA LYS A 418 1.17 -6.13 19.31
C LYS A 418 2.30 -6.25 18.28
N TRP A 419 2.54 -7.45 17.76
CA TRP A 419 3.60 -7.70 16.76
C TRP A 419 3.34 -6.99 15.43
N ALA A 420 2.08 -6.71 15.10
CA ALA A 420 1.70 -6.09 13.84
C ALA A 420 1.99 -4.58 13.81
N PHE A 421 2.27 -3.97 14.97
CA PHE A 421 2.41 -2.52 15.11
C PHE A 421 3.44 -1.88 14.16
N PRO A 422 4.68 -2.42 14.01
CA PRO A 422 5.65 -1.84 13.08
C PRO A 422 5.13 -1.84 11.64
N PHE A 423 4.48 -2.92 11.22
CA PHE A 423 3.89 -3.04 9.88
C PHE A 423 2.68 -2.12 9.71
N VAL A 424 1.81 -1.98 10.71
CA VAL A 424 0.67 -1.05 10.64
C VAL A 424 1.15 0.37 10.36
N VAL A 425 2.22 0.84 11.03
CA VAL A 425 2.79 2.18 10.79
C VAL A 425 3.18 2.38 9.32
N ILE A 426 3.84 1.38 8.72
CA ILE A 426 4.24 1.38 7.30
C ILE A 426 3.01 1.33 6.40
N GLY A 427 2.10 0.39 6.64
CA GLY A 427 0.92 0.14 5.80
C GLY A 427 -0.06 1.31 5.77
N MET A 428 -0.21 2.03 6.88
CA MET A 428 -1.02 3.24 6.93
C MET A 428 -0.44 4.40 6.10
N ASN A 429 0.86 4.37 5.82
CA ASN A 429 1.61 5.36 5.03
C ASN A 429 2.22 4.77 3.75
N ALA A 430 1.60 3.73 3.17
CA ALA A 430 2.16 2.96 2.07
C ALA A 430 2.52 3.81 0.83
N ILE A 431 1.66 4.78 0.44
CA ILE A 431 1.95 5.66 -0.71
C ILE A 431 3.17 6.54 -0.40
N THR A 432 3.27 7.05 0.83
CA THR A 432 4.38 7.91 1.23
C THR A 432 5.70 7.17 1.16
N ILE A 433 5.81 5.96 1.72
CA ILE A 433 7.08 5.23 1.70
C ILE A 433 7.45 4.77 0.28
N TYR A 434 6.46 4.33 -0.51
CA TYR A 434 6.68 3.89 -1.89
C TYR A 434 7.20 5.01 -2.81
N LEU A 435 6.69 6.23 -2.64
CA LEU A 435 7.20 7.41 -3.35
C LEU A 435 8.48 7.97 -2.71
N GLY A 436 8.53 7.99 -1.38
CA GLY A 436 9.58 8.65 -0.59
C GLY A 436 10.96 8.09 -0.89
N VAL A 437 11.09 6.78 -1.08
CA VAL A 437 12.37 6.12 -1.40
C VAL A 437 12.92 6.50 -2.78
N THR A 438 12.06 6.97 -3.68
CA THR A 438 12.46 7.44 -5.02
C THR A 438 12.63 8.95 -5.04
N LEU A 439 11.76 9.70 -4.36
CA LEU A 439 11.77 11.17 -4.39
C LEU A 439 12.79 11.78 -3.43
N VAL A 440 13.12 11.09 -2.35
CA VAL A 440 14.06 11.56 -1.31
C VAL A 440 15.18 10.53 -1.19
N PRO A 441 16.45 10.91 -1.35
CA PRO A 441 17.57 9.97 -1.30
C PRO A 441 17.93 9.61 0.15
N ILE A 442 16.99 9.01 0.90
CA ILE A 442 17.13 8.68 2.33
C ILE A 442 18.37 7.79 2.55
N THR A 443 18.57 6.76 1.73
CA THR A 443 19.74 5.88 1.79
C THR A 443 21.06 6.66 1.69
N ARG A 444 21.12 7.70 0.84
CA ARG A 444 22.30 8.56 0.71
C ARG A 444 22.50 9.40 1.97
N ILE A 445 21.43 10.02 2.47
CA ILE A 445 21.46 10.88 3.67
C ILE A 445 21.90 10.09 4.90
N VAL A 446 21.27 8.94 5.15
CA VAL A 446 21.63 8.04 6.25
C VAL A 446 23.03 7.47 6.05
N GLY A 447 23.43 7.22 4.80
CA GLY A 447 24.76 6.74 4.43
C GLY A 447 25.91 7.65 4.88
N ILE A 448 25.69 8.97 4.96
CA ILE A 448 26.71 9.94 5.42
C ILE A 448 27.19 9.60 6.84
N PHE A 449 26.26 9.22 7.72
CA PHE A 449 26.55 8.94 9.12
C PHE A 449 26.78 7.45 9.39
N SER A 450 26.09 6.58 8.66
CA SER A 450 26.14 5.14 8.91
C SER A 450 27.32 4.43 8.25
N LYS A 451 27.82 4.88 7.08
CA LYS A 451 28.93 4.19 6.38
C LYS A 451 30.25 4.21 7.15
N PRO A 452 30.69 5.34 7.77
CA PRO A 452 31.92 5.34 8.55
C PRO A 452 31.86 4.38 9.73
N LEU A 453 30.72 4.31 10.42
CA LEU A 453 30.49 3.37 11.51
C LEU A 453 30.43 1.93 11.01
N ALA A 454 29.71 1.68 9.91
CA ALA A 454 29.62 0.36 9.29
C ALA A 454 31.00 -0.20 8.90
N ALA A 455 31.91 0.65 8.41
CA ALA A 455 33.27 0.23 8.05
C ALA A 455 34.06 -0.29 9.26
N GLN A 456 33.79 0.21 10.47
CA GLN A 456 34.41 -0.27 11.71
C GLN A 456 33.82 -1.61 12.19
N MET A 457 32.66 -2.01 11.68
CA MET A 457 31.94 -3.22 12.10
C MET A 457 32.25 -4.46 11.24
N GLY A 458 33.18 -4.35 10.28
CA GLY A 458 33.59 -5.46 9.41
C GLY A 458 32.38 -6.09 8.69
N ALA A 459 32.20 -7.40 8.86
CA ALA A 459 31.13 -8.16 8.22
C ALA A 459 29.71 -7.69 8.62
N PHE A 460 29.54 -7.08 9.80
CA PHE A 460 28.25 -6.54 10.26
C PHE A 460 27.91 -5.17 9.66
N GLY A 461 28.86 -4.51 8.99
CA GLY A 461 28.68 -3.18 8.40
C GLY A 461 27.46 -3.06 7.50
N PRO A 462 27.29 -3.91 6.47
CA PRO A 462 26.12 -3.88 5.59
C PRO A 462 24.80 -4.06 6.34
N LEU A 463 24.78 -4.93 7.36
CA LEU A 463 23.58 -5.17 8.17
C LEU A 463 23.22 -3.92 8.98
N PHE A 464 24.22 -3.30 9.61
CA PHE A 464 24.04 -2.05 10.33
C PHE A 464 23.52 -0.93 9.42
N SER A 465 24.09 -0.75 8.23
CA SER A 465 23.62 0.26 7.27
C SER A 465 22.17 0.01 6.84
N ALA A 466 21.79 -1.24 6.54
CA ALA A 466 20.42 -1.58 6.16
C ALA A 466 19.43 -1.29 7.31
N LEU A 467 19.78 -1.69 8.54
CA LEU A 467 18.97 -1.42 9.73
C LEU A 467 18.83 0.07 10.01
N ALA A 468 19.89 0.85 9.86
CA ALA A 468 19.86 2.29 10.06
C ALA A 468 18.90 2.98 9.08
N VAL A 469 18.93 2.60 7.80
CA VAL A 469 18.02 3.15 6.78
C VAL A 469 16.56 2.80 7.12
N ILE A 470 16.28 1.52 7.37
CA ILE A 470 14.92 1.04 7.72
C ILE A 470 14.41 1.74 8.99
N LEU A 471 15.27 1.92 10.00
CA LEU A 471 14.91 2.60 11.24
C LEU A 471 14.55 4.07 10.98
N VAL A 472 15.35 4.80 10.21
CA VAL A 472 15.08 6.21 9.89
C VAL A 472 13.78 6.35 9.10
N GLU A 473 13.57 5.51 8.08
CA GLU A 473 12.32 5.47 7.33
C GLU A 473 11.13 5.18 8.24
N TRP A 474 11.25 4.17 9.10
CA TRP A 474 10.20 3.82 10.05
C TRP A 474 9.90 4.94 11.04
N LEU A 475 10.92 5.64 11.55
CA LEU A 475 10.76 6.77 12.46
C LEU A 475 10.04 7.95 11.78
N ILE A 476 10.32 8.23 10.51
CA ILE A 476 9.58 9.22 9.73
C ILE A 476 8.10 8.82 9.62
N LEU A 477 7.82 7.57 9.24
CA LEU A 477 6.44 7.08 9.13
C LEU A 477 5.74 7.03 10.49
N TYR A 478 6.46 6.73 11.57
CA TYR A 478 5.94 6.73 12.93
C TYR A 478 5.58 8.14 13.40
N TRP A 479 6.42 9.13 13.08
CA TRP A 479 6.09 10.55 13.31
C TRP A 479 4.83 10.96 12.56
N MET A 480 4.71 10.60 11.28
CA MET A 480 3.51 10.85 10.48
C MET A 480 2.27 10.15 11.09
N TYR A 481 2.43 8.89 11.52
CA TYR A 481 1.39 8.11 12.18
C TYR A 481 0.90 8.79 13.46
N LYS A 482 1.80 9.24 14.35
CA LYS A 482 1.43 9.97 15.57
C LYS A 482 0.69 11.26 15.27
N ARG A 483 1.10 11.97 14.23
CA ARG A 483 0.49 13.24 13.78
C ARG A 483 -0.78 13.04 12.94
N LYS A 484 -1.15 11.79 12.65
CA LYS A 484 -2.29 11.42 11.78
C LYS A 484 -2.19 12.00 10.35
N ILE A 485 -0.96 12.17 9.86
CA ILE A 485 -0.68 12.63 8.50
C ILE A 485 -0.62 11.40 7.60
N PHE A 486 -1.55 11.29 6.65
CA PHE A 486 -1.60 10.17 5.70
C PHE A 486 -1.81 10.71 4.30
N LEU A 487 -0.89 10.41 3.38
CA LEU A 487 -1.06 10.73 1.97
C LEU A 487 -2.19 9.88 1.38
N ARG A 488 -3.17 10.54 0.75
CA ARG A 488 -4.34 9.90 0.14
C ARG A 488 -4.53 10.46 -1.27
N ALA A 489 -4.90 9.57 -2.18
CA ALA A 489 -5.32 9.90 -3.53
C ALA A 489 -6.84 10.04 -3.62
#